data_AF-A0A6B3FZT9-F1
#
_entry.id   AF-A0A6B3FZT9-F1
#
_cell.length_a   1.000
_cell.length_b   1.000
_cell.length_c   1.000
_cell.angle_alpha   90.00
_cell.angle_beta   90.00
_cell.angle_gamma   90.00
#
_symmetry.space_group_name_H-M   'P 1'
#
loop_
_entity.id
_entity.type
_entity.pdbx_description
1 polymer ?
#
loop_
_entity_poly.entity_id
_entity_poly.type
_entity_poly.pdbx_seq_one_letter_code
_entity_poly.pdbx_strand_id
1 'polypeptide(L)'
;EAAFGTTKDIQVDTAVVCNTCSGEGAAPGTSAQTCDMCRGRGEVSQVTRSFLGQVMTSRPCPQCQGFGTVVPTPCPECAGDGRIRSRRTLTVKIPAGVDNGTRIQLAGEGEVGPGGGPPGDLYVEIHELPHSVFQRRGDDLHCTVTIPMTAAALGTKCPLETLDGLEEIDIRPGTQSGQS
;
A
#
# COMPACT_ATOMS: atom_id res chain seq x y z
N GLU A 1 19.61 -7.12 0.93
CA GLU A 1 18.33 -7.09 1.67
C GLU A 1 17.31 -8.10 1.12
N ALA A 2 17.01 -8.10 -0.18
CA ALA A 2 16.08 -9.06 -0.79
C ALA A 2 16.47 -10.54 -0.54
N ALA A 3 17.77 -10.88 -0.64
CA ALA A 3 18.27 -12.23 -0.40
C ALA A 3 18.01 -12.75 1.03
N PHE A 4 18.22 -11.91 2.04
CA PHE A 4 18.15 -12.33 3.47
C PHE A 4 16.82 -12.03 4.14
N GLY A 5 15.99 -11.21 3.51
CA GLY A 5 14.81 -10.64 4.13
C GLY A 5 15.19 -9.50 5.07
N THR A 6 14.22 -8.64 5.36
CA THR A 6 14.42 -7.51 6.25
C THR A 6 13.09 -7.03 6.83
N THR A 7 13.15 -6.20 7.85
CA THR A 7 11.99 -5.47 8.37
C THR A 7 12.25 -3.99 8.14
N LYS A 8 11.30 -3.31 7.50
CA LYS A 8 11.41 -1.88 7.19
C LYS A 8 10.17 -1.14 7.66
N ASP A 9 10.38 0.04 8.22
CA ASP A 9 9.32 0.97 8.53
C ASP A 9 9.06 1.87 7.32
N ILE A 10 7.81 1.94 6.88
CA ILE A 10 7.36 2.83 5.81
C ILE A 10 6.44 3.90 6.39
N GLN A 11 6.59 5.14 5.93
CA GLN A 11 5.68 6.23 6.28
C GLN A 11 4.67 6.42 5.16
N VAL A 12 3.38 6.37 5.51
CA VAL A 12 2.27 6.51 4.58
C VAL A 12 1.36 7.63 5.05
N ASP A 13 1.10 8.58 4.15
CA ASP A 13 0.09 9.61 4.36
C ASP A 13 -1.26 9.03 3.91
N THR A 14 -2.15 8.77 4.88
CA THR A 14 -3.43 8.10 4.64
C THR A 14 -4.57 8.77 5.43
N ALA A 15 -5.82 8.49 5.07
CA ALA A 15 -6.95 8.88 5.89
C ALA A 15 -7.14 7.87 7.03
N VAL A 16 -7.23 8.40 8.26
CA VAL A 16 -7.50 7.64 9.48
C VAL A 16 -8.84 8.06 10.07
N VAL A 17 -9.45 7.21 10.88
CA VAL A 17 -10.67 7.56 11.61
C VAL A 17 -10.40 8.80 12.45
N CYS A 18 -11.32 9.77 12.39
CA CYS A 18 -11.21 10.98 13.21
C CYS A 18 -11.36 10.61 14.69
N ASN A 19 -10.31 10.84 15.49
CA ASN A 19 -10.32 10.50 16.91
C ASN A 19 -11.34 11.32 17.71
N THR A 20 -11.65 12.55 17.27
CA THR A 20 -12.60 13.42 17.97
C THR A 20 -14.05 12.93 17.88
N CYS A 21 -14.46 12.36 16.74
CA CYS A 21 -15.83 11.89 16.52
C CYS A 21 -15.95 10.37 16.33
N SER A 22 -14.84 9.63 16.43
CA SER A 22 -14.78 8.18 16.24
C SER A 22 -15.42 7.69 14.94
N GLY A 23 -15.37 8.50 13.88
CA GLY A 23 -15.97 8.17 12.58
C GLY A 23 -17.39 8.71 12.34
N GLU A 24 -18.10 9.17 13.37
CA GLU A 24 -19.49 9.60 13.25
C GLU A 24 -19.69 10.90 12.45
N GLY A 25 -18.64 11.72 12.32
CA GLY A 25 -18.70 13.01 11.63
C GLY A 25 -19.43 14.11 12.42
N ALA A 26 -19.99 13.81 13.59
CA ALA A 26 -20.65 14.77 14.48
C ALA A 26 -19.69 15.36 15.53
N ALA A 27 -19.98 16.57 16.02
CA ALA A 27 -19.24 17.15 17.13
C ALA A 27 -19.43 16.32 18.41
N PRO A 28 -18.45 16.27 19.33
CA PRO A 28 -18.56 15.52 20.57
C PRO A 28 -19.82 15.84 21.37
N GLY A 29 -20.56 14.81 21.78
CA GLY A 29 -21.84 14.96 22.50
C GLY A 29 -23.04 15.31 21.63
N THR A 30 -22.87 15.42 20.31
CA THR A 30 -23.95 15.52 19.33
C THR A 30 -24.00 14.27 18.46
N SER A 31 -25.12 14.02 17.81
CA SER A 31 -25.30 12.84 16.96
C SER A 31 -26.08 13.18 15.69
N ALA A 32 -25.91 12.32 14.68
CA ALA A 32 -26.69 12.40 13.46
C ALA A 32 -28.18 12.22 13.79
N GLN A 33 -29.00 13.13 13.26
CA GLN A 33 -30.45 13.10 13.42
C GLN A 33 -31.10 12.53 12.17
N THR A 34 -32.23 11.85 12.32
CA THR A 34 -33.03 11.40 11.18
C THR A 34 -33.44 12.61 10.33
N CYS A 35 -33.27 12.53 9.02
CA CYS A 35 -33.63 13.62 8.12
C CYS A 35 -35.16 13.82 8.12
N ASP A 36 -35.65 15.01 8.48
CA ASP A 36 -37.09 15.29 8.55
C ASP A 36 -37.78 15.24 7.17
N MET A 37 -37.08 15.64 6.10
CA MET A 37 -37.62 15.70 4.75
C MET A 37 -37.91 14.32 4.15
N CYS A 38 -36.97 13.37 4.31
CA CYS A 38 -37.15 12.00 3.80
C CYS A 38 -37.54 10.99 4.90
N ARG A 39 -37.57 11.41 6.16
CA ARG A 39 -37.83 10.57 7.35
C ARG A 39 -36.95 9.32 7.39
N GLY A 40 -35.66 9.47 7.12
CA GLY A 40 -34.70 8.36 7.12
C GLY A 40 -34.62 7.58 5.80
N ARG A 41 -35.45 7.87 4.79
CA ARG A 41 -35.47 7.10 3.53
C ARG A 41 -34.30 7.37 2.59
N GLY A 42 -33.60 8.49 2.74
CA GLY A 42 -32.52 8.90 1.83
C GLY A 42 -33.00 9.42 0.47
N GLU A 43 -34.23 9.09 0.05
CA GLU A 43 -34.83 9.54 -1.21
C GLU A 43 -36.18 10.24 -1.01
N VAL A 44 -36.55 11.05 -2.01
CA VAL A 44 -37.84 11.74 -2.11
C VAL A 44 -38.47 11.47 -3.48
N SER A 45 -39.79 11.23 -3.49
CA SER A 45 -40.54 10.99 -4.72
C SER A 45 -40.96 12.33 -5.35
N GLN A 46 -40.51 12.59 -6.57
CA GLN A 46 -40.89 13.77 -7.34
C GLN A 46 -41.84 13.37 -8.47
N VAL A 47 -43.04 13.97 -8.51
CA VAL A 47 -43.97 13.79 -9.62
C VAL A 47 -43.58 14.76 -10.73
N THR A 48 -43.15 14.24 -11.87
CA THR A 48 -42.80 15.02 -13.05
C THR A 48 -43.88 14.83 -14.11
N ARG A 49 -44.41 15.94 -14.64
CA ARG A 49 -45.36 15.91 -15.76
C ARG A 49 -44.57 15.75 -17.06
N SER A 50 -44.79 14.65 -17.75
CA SER A 50 -44.27 14.38 -19.09
C SER A 50 -45.38 14.46 -20.13
N PHE A 51 -45.01 14.48 -21.41
CA PHE A 51 -45.97 14.43 -22.52
C PHE A 51 -46.80 13.13 -22.55
N LEU A 52 -46.35 12.06 -21.87
CA LEU A 52 -47.03 10.77 -21.75
C LEU A 52 -47.87 10.64 -20.47
N GLY A 53 -47.93 11.67 -19.62
CA GLY A 53 -48.63 11.66 -18.34
C GLY A 53 -47.72 11.95 -17.14
N GLN A 54 -48.22 11.66 -15.94
CA GLN A 54 -47.47 11.86 -14.69
C GLN A 54 -46.56 10.67 -14.42
N VAL A 55 -45.26 10.92 -14.28
CA VAL A 55 -44.27 9.90 -13.91
C VAL A 55 -43.72 10.25 -12.54
N MET A 56 -43.70 9.29 -11.62
CA MET A 56 -43.05 9.43 -10.31
C MET A 56 -41.61 8.94 -10.42
N THR A 57 -40.64 9.79 -10.12
CA THR A 57 -39.23 9.42 -10.07
C THR A 57 -38.70 9.59 -8.65
N SER A 58 -37.88 8.64 -8.18
CA SER A 58 -37.14 8.81 -6.95
C SER A 58 -35.88 9.63 -7.22
N ARG A 59 -35.56 10.54 -6.29
CA ARG A 59 -34.34 11.33 -6.32
C ARG A 59 -33.72 11.32 -4.91
N PRO A 60 -32.39 11.40 -4.79
CA PRO A 60 -31.75 11.59 -3.50
C PRO A 60 -32.33 12.81 -2.79
N CYS A 61 -32.62 12.67 -1.50
CA CYS A 61 -33.15 13.76 -0.68
C CYS A 61 -32.15 14.93 -0.67
N PRO A 62 -32.55 16.16 -1.01
CA PRO A 62 -31.61 17.29 -1.09
C PRO A 62 -31.05 17.70 0.27
N GLN A 63 -31.74 17.39 1.37
CA GLN A 63 -31.31 17.73 2.73
C GLN A 63 -30.24 16.78 3.27
N CYS A 64 -30.37 15.47 3.02
CA CYS A 64 -29.40 14.47 3.50
C CYS A 64 -28.58 13.81 2.39
N GLN A 65 -28.73 14.24 1.14
CA GLN A 65 -27.99 13.74 -0.03
C GLN A 65 -27.99 12.21 -0.22
N GLY A 66 -28.99 11.50 0.31
CA GLY A 66 -29.04 10.04 0.26
C GLY A 66 -28.72 9.33 1.58
N PHE A 67 -28.09 10.01 2.54
CA PHE A 67 -27.66 9.39 3.81
C PHE A 67 -28.82 9.02 4.75
N GLY A 68 -30.00 9.63 4.58
CA GLY A 68 -31.15 9.41 5.47
C GLY A 68 -31.05 10.12 6.83
N THR A 69 -29.85 10.50 7.24
CA THR A 69 -29.56 11.30 8.43
C THR A 69 -28.90 12.63 8.07
N VAL A 70 -28.95 13.59 9.00
CA VAL A 70 -28.30 14.90 8.88
C VAL A 70 -27.47 15.10 10.14
N VAL A 71 -26.24 15.59 9.98
CA VAL A 71 -25.38 15.97 11.09
C VAL A 71 -25.53 17.48 11.29
N PRO A 72 -26.30 17.97 12.30
CA PRO A 72 -26.56 19.40 12.46
C PRO A 72 -25.29 20.15 12.88
N THR A 73 -24.46 19.50 13.68
CA THR A 73 -23.22 20.04 14.22
C THR A 73 -22.06 19.16 13.74
N PRO A 74 -21.44 19.47 12.58
CA PRO A 74 -20.34 18.67 12.06
C PRO A 74 -19.13 18.73 13.00
N CYS A 75 -18.35 17.66 13.02
CA CYS A 75 -17.11 17.59 13.79
C CYS A 75 -16.14 18.70 13.34
N PRO A 76 -15.56 19.49 14.25
CA PRO A 76 -14.66 20.58 13.88
C PRO A 76 -13.33 20.09 13.27
N GLU A 77 -12.93 18.85 13.54
CA GLU A 77 -11.65 18.30 13.08
C GLU A 77 -11.75 17.72 11.66
N CYS A 78 -12.82 16.95 11.36
CA CYS A 78 -13.01 16.30 10.06
C CYS A 78 -14.07 16.97 9.17
N ALA A 79 -14.70 18.05 9.63
CA ALA A 79 -15.77 18.77 8.92
C ALA A 79 -16.93 17.87 8.46
N GLY A 80 -17.21 16.77 9.17
CA GLY A 80 -18.26 15.82 8.83
C GLY A 80 -17.82 14.61 8.01
N ASP A 81 -16.56 14.50 7.59
CA ASP A 81 -16.08 13.37 6.77
C ASP A 81 -15.87 12.07 7.57
N GLY A 82 -15.80 12.15 8.91
CA GLY A 82 -15.54 11.01 9.80
C GLY A 82 -14.08 10.50 9.78
N ARG A 83 -13.23 11.11 8.95
CA ARG A 83 -11.81 10.75 8.80
C ARG A 83 -10.95 12.00 8.61
N ILE A 84 -9.67 11.88 8.92
CA ILE A 84 -8.67 12.95 8.79
C ILE A 84 -7.42 12.41 8.11
N ARG A 85 -6.68 13.27 7.42
CA ARG A 85 -5.36 12.90 6.89
C ARG A 85 -4.36 12.83 8.03
N SER A 86 -3.64 11.73 8.12
CA SER A 86 -2.58 11.53 9.10
C SER A 86 -1.43 10.72 8.49
N ARG A 87 -0.23 10.95 9.02
CA ARG A 87 0.95 10.17 8.66
C ARG A 87 1.09 8.99 9.61
N ARG A 88 1.13 7.78 9.07
CA ARG A 88 1.34 6.54 9.83
C ARG A 88 2.68 5.92 9.48
N THR A 89 3.34 5.37 10.47
CA THR A 89 4.50 4.49 10.27
C THR A 89 4.02 3.05 10.36
N LEU A 90 4.25 2.26 9.32
CA LEU A 90 3.88 0.85 9.24
C LEU A 90 5.15 0.01 9.12
N THR A 91 5.25 -1.03 9.94
CA THR A 91 6.37 -1.97 9.89
C THR A 91 6.03 -3.11 8.95
N VAL A 92 6.81 -3.26 7.88
CA VAL A 92 6.64 -4.29 6.85
C VAL A 92 7.76 -5.32 6.97
N LYS A 93 7.37 -6.58 7.12
CA LYS A 93 8.30 -7.71 7.10
C LYS A 93 8.43 -8.23 5.67
N ILE A 94 9.63 -8.12 5.13
CA ILE A 94 10.00 -8.60 3.81
C ILE A 94 10.69 -9.97 3.98
N PRO A 95 10.10 -11.07 3.48
CA PRO A 95 10.73 -12.38 3.58
C PRO A 95 12.01 -12.46 2.73
N ALA A 96 12.86 -13.44 3.06
CA ALA A 96 14.04 -13.75 2.27
C ALA A 96 13.66 -14.30 0.89
N GLY A 97 14.47 -13.98 -0.12
CA GLY A 97 14.29 -14.50 -1.48
C GLY A 97 13.12 -13.89 -2.25
N VAL A 98 12.58 -12.74 -1.81
CA VAL A 98 11.53 -12.03 -2.56
C VAL A 98 12.02 -11.62 -3.94
N ASP A 99 11.14 -11.75 -4.93
CA ASP A 99 11.43 -11.35 -6.31
C ASP A 99 10.97 -9.92 -6.58
N ASN A 100 11.57 -9.31 -7.60
CA ASN A 100 11.11 -8.03 -8.12
C ASN A 100 9.64 -8.11 -8.58
N GLY A 101 8.83 -7.15 -8.14
CA GLY A 101 7.38 -7.11 -8.40
C GLY A 101 6.54 -7.90 -7.41
N THR A 102 7.15 -8.54 -6.40
CA THR A 102 6.40 -9.21 -5.32
C THR A 102 5.55 -8.20 -4.56
N ARG A 103 4.29 -8.54 -4.30
CA ARG A 103 3.33 -7.69 -3.57
C ARG A 103 3.03 -8.27 -2.20
N ILE A 104 3.24 -7.47 -1.17
CA ILE A 104 2.86 -7.78 0.21
C ILE A 104 1.56 -7.03 0.53
N GLN A 105 0.53 -7.75 0.96
CA GLN A 105 -0.73 -7.18 1.42
C GLN A 105 -0.68 -6.93 2.92
N LEU A 106 -0.98 -5.70 3.34
CA LEU A 106 -1.18 -5.30 4.71
C LEU A 106 -2.68 -5.05 4.92
N ALA A 107 -3.35 -6.08 5.44
CA ALA A 107 -4.81 -6.09 5.57
C ALA A 107 -5.28 -5.04 6.60
N GLY A 108 -6.25 -4.21 6.23
CA GLY A 108 -6.80 -3.17 7.11
C GLY A 108 -5.86 -1.99 7.40
N GLU A 109 -4.70 -1.92 6.75
CA GLU A 109 -3.75 -0.81 6.88
C GLU A 109 -3.88 0.25 5.76
N GLY A 110 -4.88 0.10 4.90
CA GLY A 110 -5.22 1.06 3.87
C GLY A 110 -5.99 2.28 4.37
N GLU A 111 -6.52 3.06 3.43
CA GLU A 111 -7.28 4.27 3.74
C GLU A 111 -8.65 3.94 4.36
N VAL A 112 -9.00 4.67 5.42
CA VAL A 112 -10.33 4.60 6.05
C VAL A 112 -11.39 5.15 5.10
N GLY A 113 -12.48 4.40 4.91
CA GLY A 113 -13.58 4.81 4.05
C GLY A 113 -14.28 6.09 4.56
N PRO A 114 -14.93 6.88 3.67
CA PRO A 114 -15.74 8.03 4.07
C PRO A 114 -16.77 7.67 5.15
N GLY A 115 -17.04 8.58 6.08
CA GLY A 115 -17.97 8.35 7.19
C GLY A 115 -17.50 7.32 8.21
N GLY A 116 -16.17 7.15 8.35
CA GLY A 116 -15.59 6.18 9.28
C GLY A 116 -15.78 4.72 8.86
N GLY A 117 -15.97 4.46 7.56
CA GLY A 117 -16.07 3.10 7.02
C GLY A 117 -14.80 2.28 7.28
N PRO A 118 -14.86 0.93 7.12
CA PRO A 118 -13.72 0.07 7.39
C PRO A 118 -12.50 0.48 6.53
N PRO A 119 -11.28 0.33 7.06
CA PRO A 119 -10.08 0.59 6.30
C PRO A 119 -9.92 -0.42 5.16
N GLY A 120 -9.40 0.04 4.03
CA GLY A 120 -8.96 -0.82 2.94
C GLY A 120 -7.65 -1.54 3.26
N ASP A 121 -7.06 -2.14 2.23
CA ASP A 121 -5.76 -2.80 2.32
C ASP A 121 -4.66 -1.96 1.68
N LEU A 122 -3.45 -2.06 2.22
CA LEU A 122 -2.26 -1.46 1.63
C LEU A 122 -1.42 -2.54 0.95
N TYR A 123 -1.14 -2.36 -0.34
CA TYR A 123 -0.24 -3.23 -1.09
C TYR A 123 1.13 -2.57 -1.23
N VAL A 124 2.17 -3.28 -0.82
CA VAL A 124 3.57 -2.86 -0.97
C VAL A 124 4.19 -3.72 -2.06
N GLU A 125 4.57 -3.09 -3.18
CA GLU A 125 5.31 -3.74 -4.25
C GLU A 125 6.82 -3.58 -4.04
N ILE A 126 7.55 -4.67 -4.12
CA ILE A 126 8.99 -4.71 -3.91
C ILE A 126 9.70 -4.50 -5.24
N HIS A 127 10.57 -3.49 -5.31
CA HIS A 127 11.45 -3.28 -6.44
C HIS A 127 12.89 -3.63 -6.07
N GLU A 128 13.47 -4.60 -6.78
CA GLU A 128 14.86 -4.98 -6.61
C GLU A 128 15.76 -3.94 -7.27
N LEU A 129 16.69 -3.38 -6.48
CA LEU A 129 17.69 -2.45 -7.01
C LEU A 129 18.85 -3.23 -7.63
N PRO A 130 19.38 -2.80 -8.80
CA PRO A 130 20.55 -3.43 -9.39
C PRO A 130 21.75 -3.40 -8.43
N HIS A 131 22.41 -4.54 -8.27
CA HIS A 131 23.67 -4.63 -7.52
C HIS A 131 24.86 -4.37 -8.46
N SER A 132 25.92 -3.73 -7.95
CA SER A 132 27.09 -3.36 -8.76
C SER A 132 27.92 -4.56 -9.22
N VAL A 133 27.95 -5.62 -8.40
CA VAL A 133 28.77 -6.83 -8.63
C VAL A 133 27.92 -8.01 -9.09
N PHE A 134 26.67 -8.08 -8.64
CA PHE A 134 25.86 -9.29 -8.74
C PHE A 134 24.63 -9.03 -9.60
N GLN A 135 24.32 -10.00 -10.45
CA GLN A 135 23.08 -10.04 -11.22
C GLN A 135 22.32 -11.29 -10.84
N ARG A 136 21.12 -11.12 -10.28
CA ARG A 136 20.23 -12.24 -9.98
C ARG A 136 19.57 -12.75 -11.25
N ARG A 137 19.51 -14.08 -11.41
CA ARG A 137 18.76 -14.78 -12.46
C ARG A 137 17.99 -15.94 -11.83
N GLY A 138 16.72 -15.70 -11.49
CA GLY A 138 15.93 -16.66 -10.72
C GLY A 138 16.54 -16.86 -9.34
N ASP A 139 16.89 -18.10 -9.03
CA ASP A 139 17.52 -18.49 -7.76
C ASP A 139 19.05 -18.37 -7.78
N ASP A 140 19.64 -18.05 -8.93
CA ASP A 140 21.09 -17.96 -9.10
C ASP A 140 21.59 -16.52 -9.02
N LEU A 141 22.81 -16.37 -8.50
CA LEU A 141 23.54 -15.11 -8.46
C LEU A 141 24.75 -15.18 -9.38
N HIS A 142 24.79 -14.30 -10.38
CA HIS A 142 25.92 -14.21 -11.30
C HIS A 142 26.80 -13.02 -10.93
N CYS A 143 28.12 -13.21 -10.93
CA CYS A 143 29.09 -12.13 -10.96
C CYS A 143 30.15 -12.41 -12.03
N THR A 144 30.85 -11.37 -12.48
CA THR A 144 31.99 -11.52 -13.38
C THR A 144 33.25 -11.10 -12.65
N VAL A 145 34.17 -12.04 -12.47
CA VAL A 145 35.47 -11.79 -11.84
C VAL A 145 36.52 -11.65 -12.93
N THR A 146 37.25 -10.54 -12.91
CA THR A 146 38.36 -10.31 -13.85
C THR A 146 39.67 -10.70 -13.19
N ILE A 147 40.39 -11.65 -13.79
CA ILE A 147 41.67 -12.14 -13.30
C ILE A 147 42.79 -11.96 -14.34
N PRO A 148 44.05 -11.79 -13.91
CA PRO A 148 45.18 -11.78 -14.83
C PRO A 148 45.33 -13.11 -15.57
N MET A 149 45.76 -13.06 -16.83
CA MET A 149 45.98 -14.28 -17.64
C MET A 149 46.98 -15.25 -16.99
N THR A 150 47.98 -14.73 -16.27
CA THR A 150 48.94 -15.55 -15.52
C THR A 150 48.28 -16.36 -14.42
N ALA A 151 47.32 -15.76 -13.71
CA ALA A 151 46.54 -16.43 -12.67
C ALA A 151 45.59 -17.49 -13.26
N ALA A 152 44.96 -17.21 -14.40
CA ALA A 152 44.12 -18.18 -15.10
C ALA A 152 44.94 -19.39 -15.61
N ALA A 153 46.16 -19.15 -16.12
CA ALA A 153 47.01 -20.20 -16.66
C ALA A 153 47.62 -21.11 -15.58
N LEU A 154 48.09 -20.53 -14.46
CA LEU A 154 48.79 -21.24 -13.39
C LEU A 154 47.88 -21.74 -12.27
N GLY A 155 46.65 -21.22 -12.21
CA GLY A 155 45.74 -21.41 -11.09
C GLY A 155 46.05 -20.45 -9.94
N THR A 156 45.01 -20.07 -9.20
CA THR A 156 45.13 -19.18 -8.05
C THR A 156 43.91 -19.31 -7.13
N LYS A 157 44.01 -18.77 -5.92
CA LYS A 157 42.84 -18.51 -5.07
C LYS A 157 42.50 -17.03 -5.13
N CYS A 158 41.24 -16.71 -5.44
CA CYS A 158 40.77 -15.34 -5.53
C CYS A 158 39.72 -15.08 -4.45
N PRO A 159 39.90 -14.08 -3.57
CA PRO A 159 38.86 -13.69 -2.63
C PRO A 159 37.72 -13.00 -3.39
N LEU A 160 36.49 -13.48 -3.18
CA LEU A 160 35.26 -12.87 -3.66
C LEU A 160 34.44 -12.39 -2.46
N GLU A 161 34.01 -11.14 -2.49
CA GLU A 161 33.04 -10.61 -1.53
C GLU A 161 31.63 -11.01 -1.97
N THR A 162 31.05 -12.01 -1.28
CA THR A 162 29.69 -12.49 -1.50
C THR A 162 28.69 -11.69 -0.66
N LEU A 163 27.40 -12.00 -0.79
CA LEU A 163 26.35 -11.35 0.01
C LEU A 163 26.45 -11.69 1.51
N ASP A 164 27.08 -12.83 1.86
CA ASP A 164 27.21 -13.36 3.21
C ASP A 164 28.60 -13.13 3.83
N GLY A 165 29.57 -12.65 3.05
CA GLY A 165 30.92 -12.36 3.52
C GLY A 165 32.00 -12.67 2.48
N LEU A 166 33.25 -12.67 2.93
CA LEU A 166 34.39 -12.98 2.06
C LEU A 166 34.54 -14.50 1.89
N GLU A 167 34.60 -14.97 0.65
CA GLU A 167 34.79 -16.37 0.31
C GLU A 167 35.99 -16.52 -0.64
N GLU A 168 36.78 -17.60 -0.50
CA GLU A 168 37.88 -17.88 -1.43
C GLU A 168 37.42 -18.81 -2.55
N ILE A 169 37.55 -18.35 -3.79
CA ILE A 169 37.28 -19.16 -4.99
C ILE A 169 38.60 -19.75 -5.50
N ASP A 170 38.61 -21.07 -5.72
CA ASP A 170 39.73 -21.78 -6.31
C ASP A 170 39.64 -21.78 -7.85
N ILE A 171 40.57 -21.08 -8.50
CA ILE A 171 40.69 -21.02 -9.95
C ILE A 171 41.71 -22.06 -10.38
N ARG A 172 41.24 -23.08 -11.10
CA ARG A 172 42.11 -24.15 -11.59
C ARG A 172 43.06 -23.64 -12.69
N PRO A 173 44.26 -24.23 -12.81
CA PRO A 173 45.14 -23.95 -13.93
C PRO A 173 44.45 -24.25 -15.27
N GLY A 174 44.59 -23.35 -16.24
CA GLY A 174 44.03 -23.50 -17.58
C GLY A 174 42.56 -23.05 -17.73
N THR A 175 42.01 -22.36 -16.73
CA THR A 175 40.65 -21.77 -16.79
C THR A 175 40.50 -20.86 -18.01
N GLN A 176 39.42 -21.05 -18.78
CA GLN A 176 39.14 -20.26 -19.98
C GLN A 176 38.23 -19.06 -19.69
N SER A 177 38.30 -18.02 -20.52
CA SER A 177 37.39 -16.87 -20.42
C SER A 177 35.94 -17.28 -20.66
N GLY A 178 35.01 -16.77 -19.84
CA GLY A 178 33.58 -17.08 -19.94
C GLY A 178 33.17 -18.43 -19.34
N GLN A 179 34.10 -19.15 -18.72
CA GLN A 179 33.79 -20.36 -17.97
C GLN A 179 33.07 -20.00 -16.67
N SER A 180 31.87 -20.55 -16.47
CA SER A 180 31.03 -20.42 -15.27
C SER A 180 31.12 -21.66 -14.41
#